data_AF-A0A257S8T0-F1
#
_entry.id   AF-A0A257S8T0-F1
#
_cell.length_a   1.000
_cell.length_b   1.000
_cell.length_c   1.000
_cell.angle_alpha   90.00
_cell.angle_beta   90.00
_cell.angle_gamma   90.00
#
_symmetry.space_group_name_H-M   'P 1'
#
loop_
_entity.id
_entity.type
_entity.pdbx_description
1 polymer ?
#
loop_
_entity_poly.entity_id
_entity_poly.type
_entity_poly.pdbx_seq_one_letter_code
_entity_poly.pdbx_strand_id
1 'polypeptide(L)' 'DPVFGLHVPTAIAGVPSEVLRPRDTWADKAAYDAQAKKLAGMFRANFAQFEHVVDGNVRKAGP' A
#
# COMPACT_ATOMS: atom_id res chain seq x y z
N ASP A 1 -6.56 2.34 2.79
CA ASP A 1 -6.09 1.62 1.58
C ASP A 1 -6.24 0.12 1.81
N PRO A 2 -6.81 -0.66 0.88
CA PRO A 2 -7.13 -2.07 1.12
C PRO A 2 -5.93 -3.03 1.08
N VAL A 3 -4.77 -2.62 0.57
CA VAL A 3 -3.60 -3.50 0.41
C VAL A 3 -2.56 -3.24 1.50
N PHE A 4 -2.32 -1.98 1.83
CA PHE A 4 -1.29 -1.52 2.76
C PHE A 4 -1.86 -0.97 4.07
N GLY A 5 -3.18 -0.87 4.21
CA GLY A 5 -3.81 -0.36 5.44
C GLY A 5 -3.56 1.12 5.71
N LEU A 6 -2.98 1.87 4.77
CA LEU A 6 -2.65 3.28 4.95
C LEU A 6 -3.91 4.15 5.05
N HIS A 7 -3.82 5.15 5.93
CA HIS A 7 -4.79 6.24 5.99
C HIS A 7 -4.47 7.25 4.89
N VAL A 8 -5.33 7.30 3.89
CA VAL A 8 -5.18 8.20 2.73
C VAL A 8 -6.17 9.35 2.89
N PRO A 9 -5.73 10.62 2.84
CA PRO A 9 -6.64 11.76 2.93
C PRO A 9 -7.61 11.77 1.75
N THR A 10 -8.85 12.17 2.00
CA THR A 10 -9.89 12.26 0.95
C THR A 10 -9.81 13.55 0.14
N ALA A 11 -9.16 14.59 0.67
CA ALA A 11 -8.98 15.88 0.02
C ALA A 11 -7.73 16.60 0.58
N ILE A 12 -7.05 17.35 -0.29
CA ILE A 12 -5.96 18.26 0.07
C ILE A 12 -6.15 19.53 -0.77
N ALA A 13 -6.08 20.71 -0.14
CA ALA A 13 -6.26 21.97 -0.85
C ALA A 13 -5.22 22.14 -1.97
N GLY A 14 -5.67 22.50 -3.17
CA GLY A 14 -4.81 22.65 -4.34
C GLY A 14 -4.35 21.33 -4.98
N VAL A 15 -4.82 20.17 -4.50
CA VAL A 15 -4.49 18.85 -5.07
C VAL A 15 -5.75 18.20 -5.65
N PRO A 16 -5.73 17.76 -6.92
CA PRO A 16 -6.84 17.02 -7.50
C PRO A 16 -7.11 15.71 -6.73
N SER A 17 -8.36 15.43 -6.40
CA SER A 17 -8.69 14.30 -5.51
C SER A 17 -8.48 12.94 -6.16
N GLU A 18 -8.52 12.88 -7.49
CA GLU A 18 -8.27 11.68 -8.28
C GLU A 18 -6.85 11.14 -8.13
N VAL A 19 -5.85 12.01 -7.88
CA VAL A 19 -4.46 11.57 -7.69
C VAL A 19 -4.24 10.97 -6.29
N LEU A 20 -5.12 11.27 -5.33
CA LEU A 20 -5.05 10.76 -3.97
C LEU A 20 -5.42 9.29 -3.89
N ARG A 21 -6.11 8.75 -4.90
CA ARG A 21 -6.46 7.33 -5.01
C ARG A 21 -5.69 6.73 -6.19
N PRO A 22 -4.50 6.16 -5.98
CA PRO A 22 -3.63 5.70 -7.08
C PRO A 22 -4.32 4.71 -8.04
N ARG A 23 -5.28 3.92 -7.54
CA ARG A 23 -6.09 3.03 -8.38
C ARG A 23 -6.87 3.76 -9.48
N ASP A 24 -7.27 5.00 -9.25
CA ASP A 24 -8.04 5.79 -10.21
C ASP A 24 -7.17 6.52 -11.23
N THR A 25 -5.85 6.55 -11.04
CA THR A 25 -4.90 7.08 -12.02
C THR A 25 -4.49 6.05 -13.07
N TRP A 26 -4.90 4.78 -12.89
CA TRP A 26 -4.65 3.69 -13.83
C TRP A 26 -5.85 3.49 -14.76
N ALA A 27 -5.58 3.38 -16.06
CA ALA A 27 -6.60 3.06 -17.05
C ALA A 27 -7.19 1.65 -16.82
N ASP A 28 -6.34 0.69 -16.47
CA ASP A 28 -6.73 -0.66 -16.08
C ASP A 28 -6.59 -0.84 -14.57
N LYS A 29 -7.74 -0.88 -13.89
CA LYS A 29 -7.79 -1.04 -12.44
C LYS A 29 -7.43 -2.47 -11.98
N ALA A 30 -7.65 -3.48 -12.82
CA ALA A 30 -7.26 -4.85 -12.50
C ALA A 30 -5.72 -5.01 -12.59
N ALA A 31 -5.08 -4.34 -13.55
CA ALA A 31 -3.62 -4.26 -13.62
C ALA A 31 -3.03 -3.57 -12.39
N TYR A 32 -3.66 -2.48 -11.90
CA TYR A 32 -3.29 -1.87 -10.62
C TYR A 32 -3.41 -2.86 -9.46
N ASP A 33 -4.54 -3.54 -9.33
CA ASP A 33 -4.80 -4.48 -8.23
C ASP A 33 -3.77 -5.64 -8.23
N ALA A 34 -3.38 -6.14 -9.41
CA ALA A 34 -2.33 -7.13 -9.57
C ALA A 34 -0.95 -6.59 -9.15
N GLN A 35 -0.61 -5.37 -9.58
CA GLN A 35 0.66 -4.75 -9.25
C GLN A 35 0.78 -4.40 -7.75
N ALA A 36 -0.30 -3.92 -7.13
CA ALA A 36 -0.35 -3.64 -5.70
C ALA A 36 -0.14 -4.93 -4.88
N LYS A 37 -0.79 -6.05 -5.26
CA LYS A 37 -0.57 -7.36 -4.63
C LYS A 37 0.87 -7.85 -4.79
N LYS A 38 1.46 -7.68 -5.98
CA LYS A 38 2.87 -8.02 -6.22
C LYS A 38 3.80 -7.22 -5.32
N LEU A 39 3.58 -5.90 -5.21
CA LEU A 39 4.37 -5.03 -4.35
C LEU A 39 4.24 -5.43 -2.88
N ALA A 40 3.03 -5.69 -2.38
CA ALA A 40 2.82 -6.20 -1.02
C ALA A 40 3.60 -7.50 -0.77
N GLY A 41 3.61 -8.42 -1.74
CA GLY A 41 4.43 -9.63 -1.69
C GLY A 41 5.93 -9.35 -1.56
N MET A 42 6.45 -8.37 -2.32
CA MET A 42 7.85 -7.95 -2.22
C MET A 42 8.19 -7.35 -0.85
N PHE A 43 7.30 -6.54 -0.27
CA PHE A 43 7.46 -6.01 1.09
C PHE A 43 7.56 -7.14 2.12
N ARG A 44 6.64 -8.12 2.06
CA ARG A 44 6.65 -9.29 2.97
C ARG A 44 7.93 -10.11 2.82
N ALA A 45 8.35 -10.40 1.59
CA ALA A 45 9.55 -11.17 1.32
C ALA A 45 10.81 -10.47 1.87
N ASN A 46 10.92 -9.16 1.68
CA ASN A 46 12.02 -8.39 2.24
C ASN A 46 11.97 -8.36 3.79
N PHE A 47 10.78 -8.18 4.36
CA PHE A 47 10.58 -8.06 5.81
C PHE A 47 10.90 -9.34 6.59
N ALA A 48 10.78 -10.52 5.97
CA ALA A 48 11.12 -11.80 6.59
C ALA A 48 12.55 -11.82 7.19
N GLN A 49 13.48 -11.06 6.61
CA GLN A 49 14.86 -10.93 7.14
C GLN A 49 14.93 -10.21 8.49
N PHE A 50 13.91 -9.42 8.83
CA PHE A 50 13.88 -8.56 10.02
C PHE A 50 12.83 -9.02 11.05
N GLU A 51 12.07 -10.07 10.75
CA GLU A 51 10.91 -10.48 11.56
C GLU A 51 11.26 -10.76 13.03
N HIS A 52 12.48 -11.26 13.30
CA HIS A 52 12.92 -11.59 14.66
C HIS A 52 13.48 -10.40 15.46
N VAL A 53 13.79 -9.28 14.80
CA VAL A 53 14.45 -8.12 15.44
C VAL A 53 13.51 -6.92 15.61
N VAL A 54 12.24 -7.08 15.23
CA VAL A 54 11.19 -6.05 15.32
C VAL A 54 10.12 -6.43 16.32
N ASP A 55 9.51 -5.42 16.94
CA ASP A 55 8.43 -5.62 17.89
C ASP A 55 7.13 -6.13 17.23
N GLY A 56 6.18 -6.52 18.08
CA GLY A 56 4.89 -7.05 17.64
C GLY A 56 4.01 -6.06 16.90
N ASN A 57 4.16 -4.76 17.12
CA ASN A 57 3.37 -3.73 16.43
C ASN A 57 3.85 -3.58 14.98
N VAL A 58 5.17 -3.54 14.78
CA VAL A 58 5.77 -3.48 13.44
C VAL A 58 5.40 -4.73 12.63
N ARG A 59 5.45 -5.92 13.23
CA ARG A 59 5.09 -7.19 12.56
C ARG A 59 3.63 -7.22 12.08
N LYS A 60 2.72 -6.58 12.81
CA LYS A 60 1.27 -6.54 12.48
C LYS A 60 0.89 -5.43 11.50
N ALA A 61 1.80 -4.49 11.23
CA ALA A 61 1.52 -3.32 10.39
C ALA A 61 1.79 -3.56 8.89
N GLY A 62 2.25 -4.76 8.50
CA GLY A 62 2.56 -5.08 7.12
C GLY A 62 1.33 -5.14 6.20
N PRO A 63 1.53 -5.01 4.87
CA PRO A 63 0.49 -5.21 3.88
C PRO A 63 0.07 -6.68 3.73
#